data_AF-A0A1V4YDZ6-F1
#
_entry.id   AF-A0A1V4YDZ6-F1
#
_cell.length_a   1.000
_cell.length_b   1.000
_cell.length_c   1.000
_cell.angle_alpha   90.00
_cell.angle_beta   90.00
_cell.angle_gamma   90.00
#
_symmetry.space_group_name_H-M   'P 1'
#
loop_
_entity.id
_entity.type
_entity.pdbx_description
1 polymer ?
#
loop_
_entity_poly.entity_id
_entity_poly.type
_entity_poly.pdbx_seq_one_letter_code
_entity_poly.pdbx_strand_id
1 'polypeptide(L)'
;MKHQKFIANPGCFPTGANLAAAPLAQVSMIESVVFDSKTGVSGAGIEPSLASHYPNMAENVQPYKLTTHRHLAEFTQELQRLDSSLTKISFTPHIIPSVRGILTTAHIFTKGNLTKYDVMDLYAEMYQDKPFVRVVDGIPSLSAVRGSNFCDIGFEVDSRNNRVVVISAIDNLVKGASGQAIQNMNLMCGLGETTGLWMSGVAP
;
A
#
# COMPACT_ATOMS: atom_id res chain seq x y z
N MET A 1 0.57 1.85 -20.31
CA MET A 1 2.03 1.59 -20.13
C MET A 1 2.71 0.94 -21.34
N LYS A 2 1.99 0.34 -22.30
CA LYS A 2 2.60 -0.21 -23.53
C LYS A 2 3.40 0.87 -24.29
N HIS A 3 4.57 0.51 -24.81
CA HIS A 3 5.48 1.36 -25.60
C HIS A 3 6.08 2.59 -24.88
N GLN A 4 6.05 2.63 -23.55
CA GLN A 4 6.81 3.62 -22.80
C GLN A 4 8.31 3.31 -22.86
N LYS A 5 9.16 4.33 -22.98
CA LYS A 5 10.63 4.19 -22.96
C LYS A 5 11.23 4.34 -21.57
N PHE A 6 10.46 4.88 -20.64
CA PHE A 6 10.87 5.16 -19.27
C PHE A 6 9.68 5.01 -18.33
N ILE A 7 9.88 4.35 -17.19
CA ILE A 7 8.91 4.26 -16.11
C ILE A 7 9.66 4.57 -14.81
N ALA A 8 9.13 5.53 -14.05
CA ALA A 8 9.51 5.71 -12.66
C ALA A 8 8.71 4.69 -11.83
N ASN A 9 9.38 3.65 -11.34
CA ASN A 9 8.73 2.65 -10.51
C ASN A 9 8.33 3.28 -9.15
N PRO A 10 7.10 3.04 -8.65
CA PRO A 10 6.64 3.64 -7.40
C PRO A 10 7.50 3.27 -6.18
N GLY A 11 7.41 4.10 -5.14
CA GLY A 11 7.92 3.79 -3.82
C GLY A 11 7.13 2.67 -3.14
N CYS A 12 7.78 1.98 -2.19
CA CYS A 12 7.17 0.85 -1.50
C CYS A 12 5.96 1.23 -0.63
N PHE A 13 6.03 2.32 0.15
CA PHE A 13 4.88 2.77 0.96
C PHE A 13 3.71 3.31 0.12
N PRO A 14 3.93 4.20 -0.87
CA PRO A 14 2.85 4.68 -1.73
C PRO A 14 2.11 3.55 -2.43
N THR A 15 2.79 2.47 -2.81
CA THR A 15 2.17 1.34 -3.52
C THR A 15 0.97 0.78 -2.75
N GLY A 16 1.16 0.29 -1.53
CA GLY A 16 0.06 -0.33 -0.76
C GLY A 16 -0.96 0.70 -0.28
N ALA A 17 -0.50 1.90 0.09
CA ALA A 17 -1.36 2.91 0.67
C ALA A 17 -2.26 3.62 -0.35
N ASN A 18 -1.74 3.93 -1.54
CA ASN A 18 -2.56 4.49 -2.60
C ASN A 18 -3.59 3.46 -3.08
N LEU A 19 -3.23 2.17 -3.16
CA LEU A 19 -4.20 1.11 -3.44
C LEU A 19 -5.29 1.03 -2.36
N ALA A 20 -4.94 1.24 -1.09
CA ALA A 20 -5.89 1.29 0.01
C ALA A 20 -6.80 2.54 0.01
N ALA A 21 -6.45 3.63 -0.68
CA ALA A 21 -7.26 4.85 -0.69
C ALA A 21 -7.94 5.12 -2.04
N ALA A 22 -7.42 4.55 -3.12
CA ALA A 22 -7.83 4.84 -4.48
C ALA A 22 -9.34 4.69 -4.73
N PRO A 23 -10.04 3.63 -4.26
CA PRO A 23 -11.48 3.51 -4.50
C PRO A 23 -12.28 4.68 -3.94
N LEU A 24 -11.97 5.15 -2.72
CA LEU A 24 -12.66 6.29 -2.10
C LEU A 24 -12.21 7.64 -2.68
N ALA A 25 -10.95 7.75 -3.09
CA ALA A 25 -10.44 8.95 -3.76
C ALA A 25 -11.08 9.14 -5.13
N GLN A 26 -11.27 8.05 -5.90
CA GLN A 26 -11.85 8.08 -7.25
C GLN A 26 -13.28 8.64 -7.28
N VAL A 27 -14.04 8.45 -6.21
CA VAL A 27 -15.39 9.03 -6.04
C VAL A 27 -15.39 10.29 -5.16
N SER A 28 -14.20 10.86 -4.90
CA SER A 28 -14.00 12.09 -4.12
C SER A 28 -14.63 12.07 -2.72
N MET A 29 -14.72 10.89 -2.09
CA MET A 29 -15.35 10.73 -0.78
C MET A 29 -14.43 10.98 0.41
N ILE A 30 -13.12 11.12 0.19
CA ILE A 30 -12.14 11.34 1.26
C ILE A 30 -12.15 12.81 1.69
N GLU A 31 -12.46 13.09 2.95
CA GLU A 31 -12.22 14.39 3.57
C GLU A 31 -10.76 14.53 4.02
N SER A 32 -10.25 13.51 4.71
CA SER A 32 -8.85 13.42 5.12
C SER A 32 -8.42 11.97 5.28
N VAL A 33 -7.12 11.71 5.18
CA VAL A 33 -6.56 10.37 5.39
C VAL A 33 -5.29 10.42 6.20
N VAL A 34 -5.18 9.49 7.15
CA VAL A 34 -3.96 9.23 7.92
C VAL A 34 -3.46 7.83 7.61
N PHE A 35 -2.28 7.73 7.02
CA PHE A 35 -1.59 6.48 6.75
C PHE A 35 -0.62 6.17 7.88
N ASP A 36 -0.92 5.13 8.67
CA ASP A 36 0.01 4.55 9.63
C ASP A 36 0.56 3.25 9.07
N SER A 37 1.83 3.26 8.64
CA SER A 37 2.41 2.12 7.93
C SER A 37 3.57 1.49 8.68
N LYS A 38 3.55 0.17 8.79
CA LYS A 38 4.59 -0.64 9.42
C LYS A 38 5.39 -1.33 8.32
N THR A 39 6.71 -1.22 8.35
CA THR A 39 7.61 -1.83 7.35
C THR A 39 8.62 -2.76 8.02
N GLY A 40 8.96 -3.85 7.34
CA GLY A 40 10.16 -4.61 7.66
C GLY A 40 11.44 -3.82 7.40
N VAL A 41 12.51 -4.23 8.08
CA VAL A 41 13.83 -3.56 8.10
C VAL A 41 14.47 -3.48 6.71
N SER A 42 14.17 -4.44 5.82
CA SER A 42 14.74 -4.45 4.46
C SER A 42 14.41 -3.20 3.63
N GLY A 43 13.36 -2.46 3.98
CA GLY A 43 13.03 -1.18 3.34
C GLY A 43 14.09 -0.08 3.58
N ALA A 44 14.95 -0.23 4.59
CA ALA A 44 16.05 0.69 4.87
C ALA A 44 17.29 0.46 3.99
N GLY A 45 17.33 -0.64 3.23
CA GLY A 45 18.48 -1.03 2.41
C GLY A 45 19.44 -2.00 3.11
N ILE A 46 20.52 -2.36 2.42
CA ILE A 46 21.53 -3.32 2.88
C ILE A 46 22.58 -2.70 3.82
N GLU A 47 22.78 -1.39 3.73
CA GLU A 47 23.79 -0.69 4.52
C GLU A 47 23.42 -0.69 6.02
N PRO A 48 24.35 -1.07 6.92
CA PRO A 48 24.10 -1.05 8.35
C PRO A 48 23.82 0.37 8.87
N SER A 49 22.91 0.46 9.83
CA SER A 49 22.56 1.69 10.54
C SER A 49 22.18 1.35 11.98
N LEU A 50 22.09 2.37 12.85
CA LEU A 50 21.60 2.16 14.21
C LEU A 50 20.19 1.55 14.23
N ALA A 51 19.35 1.88 13.24
CA ALA A 51 17.99 1.34 13.13
C ALA A 51 17.97 -0.09 12.58
N SER A 52 18.92 -0.49 11.72
CA SER A 52 18.98 -1.86 11.17
C SER A 52 19.83 -2.83 11.99
N HIS A 53 20.56 -2.34 13.00
CA HIS A 53 21.31 -3.20 13.92
C HIS A 53 20.35 -4.06 14.74
N TYR A 54 20.49 -5.39 14.63
CA TYR A 54 19.53 -6.35 15.19
C TYR A 54 19.22 -6.12 16.69
N PRO A 55 20.21 -5.95 17.59
CA PRO A 55 19.95 -5.62 19.01
C PRO A 55 19.10 -4.37 19.26
N ASN A 56 19.12 -3.38 18.36
CA ASN A 56 18.32 -2.16 18.51
C ASN A 56 16.88 -2.33 18.00
N MET A 57 16.68 -3.27 17.06
CA MET A 57 15.42 -3.48 16.34
C MET A 57 14.61 -4.65 16.89
N ALA A 58 15.27 -5.71 17.38
CA ALA A 58 14.60 -6.87 17.95
C ALA A 58 13.69 -6.43 19.12
N GLU A 59 12.48 -7.00 19.19
CA GLU A 59 11.47 -6.68 20.20
C GLU A 59 11.10 -5.18 20.29
N ASN A 60 11.29 -4.41 19.21
CA ASN A 60 11.10 -2.97 19.20
C ASN A 60 10.30 -2.50 17.98
N VAL A 61 9.63 -1.36 18.11
CA VAL A 61 8.92 -0.67 17.02
C VAL A 61 9.37 0.79 17.01
N GLN A 62 9.87 1.26 15.87
CA GLN A 62 10.51 2.57 15.76
C GLN A 62 9.81 3.47 14.73
N PRO A 63 9.07 4.50 15.17
CA PRO A 63 8.58 5.53 14.26
C PRO A 63 9.73 6.42 13.77
N TYR A 64 9.68 6.88 12.53
CA TYR A 64 10.72 7.76 11.97
C TYR A 64 10.15 8.74 10.95
N LYS A 65 10.83 9.87 10.74
CA LYS A 65 10.43 10.90 9.74
C LYS A 65 8.93 11.23 9.79
N LEU A 66 8.44 11.48 11.02
CA LEU A 66 7.01 11.50 11.37
C LEU A 66 6.13 12.40 10.49
N THR A 67 6.70 13.49 9.98
CA THR A 67 5.98 14.47 9.14
C THR A 67 6.75 14.85 7.88
N THR A 68 7.95 14.30 7.69
CA THR A 68 8.94 14.75 6.68
C THR A 68 9.37 13.63 5.75
N HIS A 69 8.67 12.48 5.76
CA HIS A 69 9.03 11.37 4.89
C HIS A 69 8.78 11.72 3.41
N ARG A 70 9.80 11.58 2.57
CA ARG A 70 9.77 11.93 1.14
C ARG A 70 8.61 11.33 0.34
N HIS A 71 8.20 10.12 0.70
CA HIS A 71 7.09 9.45 0.01
C HIS A 71 5.78 10.21 0.16
N LEU A 72 5.57 11.04 1.20
CA LEU A 72 4.34 11.83 1.38
C LEU A 72 3.97 12.61 0.10
N ALA A 73 4.95 13.17 -0.60
CA ALA A 73 4.71 13.86 -1.87
C ALA A 73 4.14 12.93 -2.95
N GLU A 74 4.56 11.67 -3.00
CA GLU A 74 4.08 10.65 -3.94
C GLU A 74 2.65 10.18 -3.58
N PHE A 75 2.32 9.99 -2.29
CA PHE A 75 0.92 9.73 -1.91
C PHE A 75 0.02 10.88 -2.37
N THR A 76 0.41 12.11 -2.06
CA THR A 76 -0.35 13.31 -2.43
C THR A 76 -0.52 13.43 -3.93
N GLN A 77 0.56 13.27 -4.70
CA GLN A 77 0.51 13.34 -6.16
C GLN A 77 -0.47 12.32 -6.74
N GLU A 78 -0.38 11.05 -6.35
CA GLU A 78 -1.21 10.00 -6.95
C GLU A 78 -2.67 10.08 -6.49
N LEU A 79 -2.94 10.41 -5.23
CA LEU A 79 -4.32 10.58 -4.77
C LEU A 79 -4.97 11.84 -5.36
N GLN A 80 -4.22 12.91 -5.57
CA GLN A 80 -4.74 14.12 -6.22
C GLN A 80 -5.01 13.95 -7.72
N ARG A 81 -4.43 12.93 -8.36
CA ARG A 81 -4.84 12.54 -9.72
C ARG A 81 -6.24 11.95 -9.76
N LEU A 82 -6.72 11.39 -8.66
CA LEU A 82 -8.07 10.82 -8.52
C LEU A 82 -9.07 11.86 -7.96
N ASP A 83 -8.65 12.65 -6.97
CA ASP A 83 -9.41 13.78 -6.42
C ASP A 83 -8.48 14.97 -6.19
N SER A 84 -8.47 15.92 -7.14
CA SER A 84 -7.65 17.13 -7.06
C SER A 84 -7.98 18.04 -5.88
N SER A 85 -9.13 17.85 -5.22
CA SER A 85 -9.53 18.62 -4.03
C SER A 85 -8.98 18.03 -2.72
N LEU A 86 -8.44 16.81 -2.74
CA LEU A 86 -7.91 16.15 -1.56
C LEU A 86 -6.57 16.76 -1.14
N THR A 87 -6.55 17.41 0.03
CA THR A 87 -5.35 18.11 0.54
C THR A 87 -4.87 17.61 1.89
N LYS A 88 -5.75 16.98 2.69
CA LYS A 88 -5.45 16.52 4.04
C LYS A 88 -4.96 15.06 4.03
N ILE A 89 -3.69 14.88 3.71
CA ILE A 89 -3.02 13.56 3.67
C ILE A 89 -1.89 13.59 4.70
N SER A 90 -1.89 12.62 5.63
CA SER A 90 -0.85 12.46 6.64
C SER A 90 -0.27 11.05 6.61
N PHE A 91 1.00 10.92 6.96
CA PHE A 91 1.72 9.64 6.88
C PHE A 91 2.80 9.54 7.94
N THR A 92 2.77 8.43 8.70
CA THR A 92 3.82 8.09 9.67
C THR A 92 4.29 6.64 9.42
N PRO A 93 5.56 6.43 9.07
CA PRO A 93 6.13 5.10 8.97
C PRO A 93 6.72 4.62 10.31
N HIS A 94 6.60 3.31 10.52
CA HIS A 94 7.16 2.57 11.63
C HIS A 94 8.00 1.41 11.09
N ILE A 95 9.23 1.26 11.59
CA ILE A 95 9.99 0.03 11.37
C ILE A 95 9.57 -0.96 12.46
N ILE A 96 9.30 -2.21 12.07
CA ILE A 96 8.93 -3.32 12.95
C ILE A 96 9.97 -4.45 12.89
N PRO A 97 10.00 -5.38 13.86
CA PRO A 97 10.97 -6.47 13.91
C PRO A 97 10.57 -7.59 12.94
N SER A 98 10.50 -7.25 11.65
CA SER A 98 10.28 -8.14 10.51
C SER A 98 11.31 -7.82 9.43
N VAL A 99 11.73 -8.83 8.66
CA VAL A 99 12.63 -8.58 7.51
C VAL A 99 11.86 -7.93 6.36
N ARG A 100 10.68 -8.46 6.03
CA ARG A 100 9.88 -8.09 4.85
C ARG A 100 8.46 -7.66 5.22
N GLY A 101 7.83 -6.95 4.31
CA GLY A 101 6.43 -6.58 4.34
C GLY A 101 6.20 -5.10 4.65
N ILE A 102 5.15 -4.54 4.09
CA ILE A 102 4.53 -3.29 4.53
C ILE A 102 3.07 -3.58 4.83
N LEU A 103 2.62 -3.20 6.03
CA LEU A 103 1.22 -3.17 6.42
C LEU A 103 0.82 -1.73 6.65
N THR A 104 -0.09 -1.22 5.82
CA THR A 104 -0.62 0.13 5.95
C THR A 104 -2.01 0.07 6.56
N THR A 105 -2.19 0.75 7.68
CA THR A 105 -3.50 1.10 8.21
C THR A 105 -3.85 2.51 7.73
N ALA A 106 -4.77 2.62 6.77
CA ALA A 106 -5.31 3.88 6.31
C ALA A 106 -6.57 4.21 7.10
N HIS A 107 -6.53 5.31 7.86
CA HIS A 107 -7.70 5.89 8.49
C HIS A 107 -8.26 6.95 7.56
N ILE A 108 -9.32 6.59 6.83
CA ILE A 108 -9.92 7.44 5.81
C ILE A 108 -11.20 8.05 6.40
N PHE A 109 -11.16 9.34 6.70
CA PHE A 109 -12.33 10.10 7.12
C PHE A 109 -13.10 10.55 5.88
N THR A 110 -14.40 10.29 5.85
CA THR A 110 -15.23 10.44 4.67
C THR A 110 -16.12 11.69 4.77
N LYS A 111 -16.38 12.35 3.64
CA LYS A 111 -17.24 13.55 3.54
C LYS A 111 -18.72 13.27 3.90
N GLY A 112 -19.08 12.01 4.05
CA GLY A 112 -20.42 11.56 4.45
C GLY A 112 -20.38 10.11 4.92
N ASN A 113 -21.55 9.60 5.34
CA ASN A 113 -21.69 8.21 5.76
C ASN A 113 -21.56 7.27 4.55
N LEU A 114 -20.81 6.19 4.74
CA LEU A 114 -20.80 5.04 3.85
C LEU A 114 -21.23 3.80 4.65
N THR A 115 -21.96 2.91 3.99
CA THR A 115 -22.24 1.57 4.51
C THR A 115 -21.12 0.61 4.11
N LYS A 116 -21.11 -0.58 4.72
CA LYS A 116 -20.20 -1.67 4.31
C LYS A 116 -20.39 -2.03 2.82
N TYR A 117 -21.64 -2.04 2.34
CA TYR A 117 -21.95 -2.38 0.96
C TYR A 117 -21.43 -1.34 -0.02
N ASP A 118 -21.59 -0.04 0.28
CA ASP A 118 -21.04 1.03 -0.55
C ASP A 118 -19.52 0.88 -0.72
N VAL A 119 -18.80 0.64 0.39
CA VAL A 119 -17.34 0.45 0.34
C VAL A 119 -16.98 -0.84 -0.40
N MET A 120 -17.70 -1.93 -0.18
CA MET A 120 -17.45 -3.20 -0.87
C MET A 120 -17.60 -3.07 -2.39
N ASP A 121 -18.66 -2.40 -2.85
CA ASP A 121 -18.94 -2.20 -4.28
C ASP A 121 -17.84 -1.35 -4.93
N LEU A 122 -17.40 -0.25 -4.29
CA LEU A 122 -16.31 0.59 -4.78
C LEU A 122 -14.99 -0.19 -4.97
N TYR A 123 -14.66 -1.06 -4.01
CA TYR A 123 -13.44 -1.88 -4.08
C TYR A 123 -13.54 -2.99 -5.12
N ALA A 124 -14.69 -3.66 -5.20
CA ALA A 124 -14.95 -4.68 -6.20
C ALA A 124 -14.88 -4.10 -7.61
N GLU A 125 -15.55 -2.95 -7.85
CA GLU A 125 -15.55 -2.28 -9.15
C GLU A 125 -14.13 -1.92 -9.60
N MET A 126 -13.31 -1.36 -8.71
CA MET A 126 -11.94 -0.94 -9.03
C MET A 126 -10.99 -2.13 -9.26
N TYR A 127 -11.14 -3.22 -8.51
CA TYR A 127 -10.13 -4.28 -8.44
C TYR A 127 -10.53 -5.63 -9.07
N GLN A 128 -11.77 -5.82 -9.53
CA GLN A 128 -12.25 -7.09 -10.12
C GLN A 128 -11.32 -7.70 -11.19
N ASP A 129 -10.73 -6.87 -12.06
CA ASP A 129 -9.85 -7.31 -13.15
C ASP A 129 -8.36 -7.00 -12.88
N LYS A 130 -7.99 -6.78 -11.60
CA LYS A 130 -6.62 -6.45 -11.21
C LYS A 130 -5.95 -7.67 -10.57
N PRO A 131 -5.17 -8.45 -11.32
CA PRO A 131 -4.74 -9.79 -10.89
C PRO A 131 -3.89 -9.77 -9.61
N PHE A 132 -3.17 -8.68 -9.35
CA PHE A 132 -2.30 -8.54 -8.17
C PHE A 132 -2.93 -7.80 -7.00
N VAL A 133 -4.20 -7.39 -7.06
CA VAL A 133 -4.89 -6.73 -5.95
C VAL A 133 -6.04 -7.60 -5.51
N ARG A 134 -6.02 -8.06 -4.27
CA ARG A 134 -7.03 -8.96 -3.71
C ARG A 134 -7.78 -8.24 -2.61
N VAL A 135 -9.08 -8.07 -2.79
CA VAL A 135 -9.97 -7.63 -1.70
C VAL A 135 -10.34 -8.90 -0.91
N VAL A 136 -9.87 -8.99 0.33
CA VAL A 136 -10.04 -10.17 1.18
C VAL A 136 -11.15 -9.95 2.20
N ASP A 137 -11.79 -11.04 2.61
CA ASP A 137 -12.66 -11.00 3.80
C ASP A 137 -11.79 -11.02 5.06
N GLY A 138 -12.05 -10.11 6.00
CA GLY A 138 -11.25 -9.92 7.21
C GLY A 138 -10.01 -9.04 7.03
N ILE A 139 -9.01 -9.26 7.88
CA ILE A 139 -7.84 -8.38 8.02
C ILE A 139 -6.61 -9.00 7.31
N PRO A 140 -6.00 -8.32 6.32
CA PRO A 140 -4.78 -8.76 5.66
C PRO A 140 -3.61 -8.98 6.64
N SER A 141 -2.74 -9.95 6.32
CA SER A 141 -1.52 -10.22 7.06
C SER A 141 -0.28 -10.10 6.18
N LEU A 142 0.86 -9.75 6.78
CA LEU A 142 2.14 -9.71 6.07
C LEU A 142 2.60 -11.09 5.58
N SER A 143 2.25 -12.15 6.30
CA SER A 143 2.61 -13.52 5.93
C SER A 143 1.92 -13.98 4.66
N ALA A 144 0.66 -13.60 4.45
CA ALA A 144 -0.12 -14.00 3.27
C ALA A 144 0.46 -13.48 1.94
N VAL A 145 1.19 -12.36 1.98
CA VAL A 145 1.75 -11.69 0.79
C VAL A 145 3.28 -11.82 0.68
N ARG A 146 3.96 -12.34 1.70
CA ARG A 146 5.43 -12.43 1.75
C ARG A 146 5.98 -13.15 0.52
N GLY A 147 6.95 -12.55 -0.16
CA GLY A 147 7.58 -13.12 -1.36
C GLY A 147 6.73 -13.08 -2.63
N SER A 148 5.51 -12.54 -2.57
CA SER A 148 4.59 -12.46 -3.71
C SER A 148 4.43 -11.04 -4.24
N ASN A 149 3.90 -10.90 -5.45
CA ASN A 149 3.56 -9.62 -6.04
C ASN A 149 2.13 -9.15 -5.70
N PHE A 150 1.44 -9.81 -4.77
CA PHE A 150 0.09 -9.45 -4.38
C PHE A 150 0.06 -8.26 -3.41
N CYS A 151 -1.03 -7.50 -3.49
CA CYS A 151 -1.50 -6.57 -2.48
C CYS A 151 -2.84 -7.05 -1.97
N ASP A 152 -2.91 -7.37 -0.67
CA ASP A 152 -4.16 -7.76 -0.02
C ASP A 152 -4.75 -6.55 0.67
N ILE A 153 -6.06 -6.35 0.48
CA ILE A 153 -6.81 -5.24 1.06
C ILE A 153 -8.03 -5.77 1.80
N GLY A 154 -8.21 -5.32 3.04
CA GLY A 154 -9.44 -5.53 3.82
C GLY A 154 -9.85 -4.23 4.49
N PHE A 155 -11.10 -4.11 4.90
CA PHE A 155 -11.60 -2.87 5.48
C PHE A 155 -12.72 -3.09 6.50
N GLU A 156 -12.87 -2.11 7.39
CA GLU A 156 -14.02 -1.97 8.29
C GLU A 156 -14.59 -0.56 8.18
N VAL A 157 -15.91 -0.46 8.27
CA VAL A 157 -16.64 0.82 8.25
C VAL A 157 -17.03 1.20 9.66
N ASP A 158 -16.50 2.33 10.12
CA ASP A 158 -16.85 2.99 11.37
C ASP A 158 -17.84 4.13 11.07
N SER A 159 -19.11 3.76 10.89
CA SER A 159 -20.19 4.70 10.57
C SER A 159 -20.43 5.74 11.67
N ARG A 160 -19.98 5.50 12.91
CA ARG A 160 -20.15 6.48 14.00
C ARG A 160 -19.24 7.69 13.83
N ASN A 161 -18.09 7.50 13.20
CA ASN A 161 -17.06 8.52 13.04
C ASN A 161 -16.86 8.95 11.57
N ASN A 162 -17.77 8.57 10.65
CA ASN A 162 -17.60 8.77 9.21
C ASN A 162 -16.20 8.34 8.75
N ARG A 163 -15.82 7.10 9.07
CA ARG A 163 -14.46 6.61 8.83
C ARG A 163 -14.48 5.22 8.25
N VAL A 164 -13.63 4.98 7.26
CA VAL A 164 -13.30 3.66 6.77
C VAL A 164 -11.87 3.35 7.17
N VAL A 165 -11.68 2.24 7.90
CA VAL A 165 -10.35 1.72 8.21
C VAL A 165 -9.99 0.71 7.14
N VAL A 166 -9.02 1.05 6.30
CA VAL A 166 -8.56 0.16 5.24
C VAL A 166 -7.17 -0.34 5.60
N ILE A 167 -6.98 -1.64 5.52
CA ILE A 167 -5.69 -2.29 5.72
C ILE A 167 -5.20 -2.75 4.35
N SER A 168 -3.96 -2.43 4.00
CA SER A 168 -3.27 -3.09 2.90
C SER A 168 -1.99 -3.78 3.35
N ALA A 169 -1.71 -4.94 2.77
CA ALA A 169 -0.48 -5.69 2.99
C ALA A 169 0.22 -5.96 1.65
N ILE A 170 1.52 -5.70 1.58
CA ILE A 170 2.38 -6.04 0.44
C ILE A 170 3.72 -6.58 0.92
N ASP A 171 4.44 -7.35 0.08
CA ASP A 171 5.89 -7.50 0.25
C ASP A 171 6.60 -6.24 -0.28
N ASN A 172 7.35 -5.57 0.59
CA ASN A 172 8.03 -4.30 0.29
C ASN A 172 9.15 -4.43 -0.76
N LEU A 173 9.71 -5.63 -0.95
CA LEU A 173 10.77 -5.91 -1.92
C LEU A 173 10.22 -6.45 -3.25
N VAL A 174 9.00 -6.99 -3.24
CA VAL A 174 8.32 -7.50 -4.44
C VAL A 174 7.32 -6.47 -4.95
N LYS A 175 6.06 -6.49 -4.49
CA LYS A 175 5.04 -5.53 -4.97
C LYS A 175 5.41 -4.08 -4.64
N GLY A 176 6.12 -3.85 -3.54
CA GLY A 176 6.64 -2.52 -3.17
C GLY A 176 7.89 -2.08 -3.93
N ALA A 177 8.52 -2.94 -4.73
CA ALA A 177 9.75 -2.62 -5.45
C ALA A 177 9.92 -3.46 -6.73
N SER A 178 10.69 -4.56 -6.65
CA SER A 178 11.21 -5.27 -7.82
C SER A 178 10.13 -6.02 -8.60
N GLY A 179 9.13 -6.59 -7.92
CA GLY A 179 7.99 -7.24 -8.55
C GLY A 179 7.15 -6.26 -9.37
N GLN A 180 6.90 -5.05 -8.83
CA GLN A 180 6.26 -3.97 -9.60
C GLN A 180 7.12 -3.53 -10.79
N ALA A 181 8.45 -3.48 -10.65
CA ALA A 181 9.34 -3.14 -11.75
C ALA A 181 9.27 -4.19 -12.87
N ILE A 182 9.22 -5.48 -12.54
CA ILE A 182 9.01 -6.56 -13.52
C ILE A 182 7.61 -6.49 -14.13
N GLN A 183 6.57 -6.17 -13.34
CA GLN A 183 5.20 -5.98 -13.85
C GLN A 183 5.15 -4.84 -14.88
N ASN A 184 5.80 -3.72 -14.58
CA ASN A 184 5.97 -2.59 -15.48
C ASN A 184 6.75 -2.99 -16.75
N MET A 185 7.86 -3.72 -16.60
CA MET A 185 8.67 -4.22 -17.71
C MET A 185 7.86 -5.14 -18.64
N ASN A 186 7.09 -6.08 -18.08
CA ASN A 186 6.22 -6.98 -18.85
C ASN A 186 5.30 -6.17 -19.78
N LEU A 187 4.64 -5.14 -19.23
CA LEU A 187 3.75 -4.28 -20.00
C LEU A 187 4.50 -3.44 -21.05
N MET A 188 5.70 -2.95 -20.74
CA MET A 188 6.54 -2.21 -21.70
C MET A 188 6.97 -3.09 -22.88
N CYS A 189 7.33 -4.35 -22.61
CA CYS A 189 7.81 -5.32 -23.58
C CYS A 189 6.67 -6.09 -24.29
N GLY A 190 5.40 -5.79 -23.98
CA GLY A 190 4.25 -6.46 -24.59
C GLY A 190 4.01 -7.89 -24.13
N LEU A 191 4.61 -8.30 -23.01
CA LEU A 191 4.36 -9.59 -22.36
C LEU A 191 3.06 -9.54 -21.53
N GLY A 192 2.58 -10.70 -21.11
CA GLY A 192 1.47 -10.77 -20.15
C GLY A 192 1.88 -10.13 -18.81
N GLU A 193 1.01 -9.33 -18.20
CA GLU A 193 1.28 -8.58 -16.97
C GLU A 193 1.80 -9.47 -15.83
N THR A 194 1.29 -10.70 -15.73
CA THR A 194 1.61 -11.67 -14.66
C THR A 194 2.84 -12.53 -14.93
N THR A 195 3.49 -12.36 -16.08
CA THR A 195 4.64 -13.19 -16.50
C THR A 195 5.75 -13.15 -15.45
N GLY A 196 6.15 -14.32 -14.93
CA GLY A 196 7.20 -14.45 -13.91
C GLY A 196 6.83 -13.94 -12.50
N LEU A 197 5.57 -13.53 -12.29
CA LEU A 197 5.10 -12.90 -11.04
C LEU A 197 3.94 -13.64 -10.39
N TRP A 198 3.39 -14.67 -11.05
CA TRP A 198 2.23 -15.43 -10.58
C TRP A 198 2.59 -16.51 -9.56
N MET A 199 3.19 -16.09 -8.44
CA MET A 199 3.59 -16.96 -7.33
C MET A 199 2.83 -16.56 -6.06
N SER A 200 2.40 -17.56 -5.28
CA SER A 200 1.74 -17.33 -4.00
C SER A 200 2.70 -16.76 -2.96
N GLY A 201 2.14 -16.19 -1.89
CA GLY A 201 2.93 -15.86 -0.71
C GLY A 201 3.60 -17.10 -0.10
N VAL A 202 4.80 -16.90 0.45
CA VAL A 202 5.58 -17.91 1.15
C VAL A 202 5.43 -17.64 2.66
N ALA A 203 4.44 -18.29 3.24
CA ALA A 203 4.15 -18.28 4.68
C ALA A 203 4.92 -19.42 5.40
N PRO A 204 5.04 -19.45 6.74
CA PRO A 204 4.17 -18.82 7.73
C PRO A 204 4.35 -17.31 7.91
#